data_AF-A0A558BUQ0-F1
#
_entry.id   AF-A0A558BUQ0-F1
#
_cell.length_a   1.000
_cell.length_b   1.000
_cell.length_c   1.000
_cell.angle_alpha   90.00
_cell.angle_beta   90.00
_cell.angle_gamma   90.00
#
_symmetry.space_group_name_H-M   'P 1'
#
loop_
_entity.id
_entity.type
_entity.pdbx_description
1 polymer ?
#
loop_
_entity_poly.entity_id
_entity_poly.type
_entity_poly.pdbx_seq_one_letter_code
_entity_poly.pdbx_strand_id
1 'polypeptide(L)'
;MRGSAHLAIGLITGVAIAGLVPGIPFSLPGIALAGFSALAPDLDHPESRLSKRLGFTQGYVRWAFGGVALALAAYAYFQLRPGPDQRLSYTAALAFGLIGVALQGGSARRLALLFTGLGTVLIGLYTQFLWLSLLGTFIALAPFTSHRSWTHTIWAAALWTYIGDLANRSLGWHGIAYFAGGGYVSHLLADTLTKSGVRWLLPLTDFSFKIPLLSTGSKSGNVMEAAICLGYGLLVLGLVVGHLGF
;
A
#
# COMPACT_ATOMS: atom_id res chain seq x y z
N MET A 1 1.16 -1.57 -14.63
CA MET A 1 0.54 -0.50 -15.45
C MET A 1 0.74 0.84 -14.75
N ARG A 2 0.10 1.93 -15.17
CA ARG A 2 0.05 3.15 -14.34
C ARG A 2 -0.83 2.94 -13.10
N GLY A 3 -0.44 3.54 -11.98
CA GLY A 3 -1.25 3.52 -10.75
C GLY A 3 -2.66 4.12 -10.89
N SER A 4 -2.92 4.99 -11.87
CA SER A 4 -4.29 5.42 -12.20
C SER A 4 -5.15 4.30 -12.75
N ALA A 5 -4.57 3.44 -13.60
CA ALA A 5 -5.29 2.35 -14.22
C ALA A 5 -5.59 1.26 -13.19
N HIS A 6 -4.64 0.95 -12.29
CA HIS A 6 -4.89 0.05 -11.16
C HIS A 6 -6.02 0.56 -10.26
N LEU A 7 -6.03 1.85 -9.92
CA LEU A 7 -7.13 2.45 -9.14
C LEU A 7 -8.48 2.33 -9.89
N ALA A 8 -8.51 2.64 -11.18
CA ALA A 8 -9.73 2.56 -11.98
C ALA A 8 -10.26 1.12 -12.06
N ILE A 9 -9.40 0.15 -12.37
CA ILE A 9 -9.75 -1.28 -12.40
C ILE A 9 -10.23 -1.75 -11.03
N GLY A 10 -9.59 -1.32 -9.94
CA GLY A 10 -10.02 -1.63 -8.58
C GLY A 10 -11.41 -1.09 -8.26
N LEU A 11 -11.71 0.16 -8.63
CA LEU A 11 -13.05 0.76 -8.46
C LEU A 11 -14.11 0.03 -9.29
N ILE A 12 -13.82 -0.29 -10.57
CA ILE A 12 -14.72 -1.06 -11.44
C ILE A 12 -14.97 -2.45 -10.84
N THR A 13 -13.93 -3.10 -10.32
CA THR A 13 -14.06 -4.39 -9.62
C THR A 13 -14.91 -4.25 -8.36
N GLY A 14 -14.79 -3.15 -7.62
CA GLY A 14 -15.68 -2.83 -6.51
C GLY A 14 -17.15 -2.74 -6.94
N VAL A 15 -17.45 -2.06 -8.05
CA VAL A 15 -18.82 -1.99 -8.60
C VAL A 15 -19.32 -3.38 -9.00
N ALA A 16 -18.46 -4.19 -9.62
CA ALA A 16 -18.80 -5.57 -9.97
C ALA A 16 -19.15 -6.40 -8.73
N ILE A 17 -18.34 -6.32 -7.67
CA ILE A 17 -18.60 -7.03 -6.41
C ILE A 17 -19.93 -6.58 -5.79
N ALA A 18 -20.14 -5.27 -5.70
CA ALA A 18 -21.32 -4.66 -5.12
C ALA A 18 -22.63 -4.98 -5.88
N GLY A 19 -22.55 -5.19 -7.20
CA GLY A 19 -23.72 -5.41 -8.04
C GLY A 19 -23.95 -6.85 -8.49
N LEU A 20 -22.95 -7.72 -8.40
CA LEU A 20 -23.01 -9.10 -8.95
C LEU A 20 -22.81 -10.20 -7.90
N VAL A 21 -22.23 -9.91 -6.73
CA VAL A 21 -21.99 -10.95 -5.70
C VAL A 21 -23.22 -11.04 -4.79
N PRO A 22 -23.91 -12.19 -4.74
CA PRO A 22 -25.09 -12.36 -3.90
C PRO A 22 -24.76 -12.12 -2.42
N GLY A 23 -25.63 -11.39 -1.74
CA GLY A 23 -25.51 -11.12 -0.30
C GLY A 23 -24.53 -9.99 0.07
N ILE A 24 -23.86 -9.35 -0.90
CA ILE A 24 -23.04 -8.17 -0.65
C ILE A 24 -23.85 -6.91 -0.98
N PRO A 25 -24.04 -5.99 -0.01
CA PRO A 25 -24.78 -4.76 -0.26
C PRO A 25 -23.98 -3.81 -1.15
N PHE A 26 -24.71 -3.03 -1.96
CA PHE A 26 -24.08 -1.96 -2.73
C PHE A 26 -23.53 -0.89 -1.79
N SER A 27 -22.21 -0.66 -1.84
CA SER A 27 -21.51 0.11 -0.82
C SER A 27 -20.43 0.99 -1.43
N LEU A 28 -20.61 2.32 -1.35
CA LEU A 28 -19.61 3.28 -1.82
C LEU A 28 -18.26 3.13 -1.08
N PRO A 29 -18.20 2.98 0.26
CA PRO A 29 -16.92 2.78 0.90
C PRO A 29 -16.30 1.41 0.56
N GLY A 30 -17.10 0.41 0.16
CA GLY A 30 -16.61 -0.92 -0.25
C GLY A 30 -15.97 -0.85 -1.63
N ILE A 31 -16.61 -0.13 -2.55
CA ILE A 31 -16.05 0.21 -3.86
C ILE A 31 -14.74 0.99 -3.70
N ALA A 32 -14.73 2.00 -2.83
CA ALA A 32 -13.51 2.76 -2.53
C ALA A 32 -12.40 1.87 -1.92
N LEU A 33 -12.75 0.93 -1.04
CA LEU A 33 -11.83 -0.06 -0.48
C LEU A 33 -11.22 -0.97 -1.55
N ALA A 34 -12.00 -1.40 -2.54
CA ALA A 34 -11.48 -2.18 -3.66
C ALA A 34 -10.47 -1.37 -4.50
N GLY A 35 -10.78 -0.10 -4.77
CA GLY A 35 -9.86 0.84 -5.41
C GLY A 35 -8.56 1.04 -4.62
N PHE A 36 -8.66 1.19 -3.30
CA PHE A 36 -7.51 1.29 -2.40
C PHE A 36 -6.68 0.00 -2.40
N SER A 37 -7.34 -1.16 -2.32
CA SER A 37 -6.70 -2.47 -2.27
C SER A 37 -5.98 -2.81 -3.56
N ALA A 38 -6.46 -2.33 -4.70
CA ALA A 38 -5.76 -2.43 -5.98
C ALA A 38 -4.46 -1.60 -6.02
N LEU A 39 -4.22 -0.68 -5.08
CA LEU A 39 -2.96 0.06 -4.98
C LEU A 39 -2.00 -0.52 -3.94
N ALA A 40 -2.45 -1.47 -3.11
CA ALA A 40 -1.66 -2.04 -2.03
C ALA A 40 -0.41 -2.82 -2.51
N PRO A 41 -0.45 -3.62 -3.61
CA PRO A 41 0.73 -4.35 -4.06
C PRO A 41 1.93 -3.44 -4.39
N ASP A 42 1.64 -2.28 -4.98
CA ASP A 42 2.62 -1.27 -5.39
C ASP A 42 3.16 -0.43 -4.23
N LEU A 43 2.79 -0.71 -2.98
CA LEU A 43 3.39 -0.06 -1.81
C LEU A 43 4.91 -0.25 -1.74
N ASP A 44 5.43 -1.29 -2.38
CA ASP A 44 6.86 -1.56 -2.54
C ASP A 44 7.57 -0.51 -3.43
N HIS A 45 6.89 0.08 -4.41
CA HIS A 45 7.49 0.95 -5.42
C HIS A 45 7.53 2.44 -5.02
N PRO A 46 8.71 3.11 -5.06
CA PRO A 46 8.89 4.52 -4.66
C PRO A 46 7.97 5.51 -5.37
N GLU A 47 7.70 5.25 -6.64
CA GLU A 47 6.88 6.14 -7.45
C GLU A 47 5.38 5.82 -7.41
N SER A 48 4.93 4.82 -6.64
CA SER A 48 3.51 4.48 -6.61
C SER A 48 2.67 5.54 -5.91
N ARG A 49 1.43 5.70 -6.36
CA ARG A 49 0.52 6.74 -5.86
C ARG A 49 0.25 6.63 -4.37
N LEU A 50 -0.06 5.41 -3.92
CA LEU A 50 -0.35 5.14 -2.52
C LEU A 50 0.89 5.38 -1.68
N SER A 51 2.06 4.98 -2.18
CA SER A 51 3.30 5.14 -1.43
C SER A 51 3.80 6.58 -1.35
N LYS A 52 3.56 7.43 -2.37
CA LYS A 52 3.81 8.88 -2.28
C LYS A 52 2.89 9.56 -1.27
N ARG A 53 1.61 9.13 -1.17
CA ARG A 53 0.62 9.71 -0.24
C ARG A 53 0.76 9.23 1.19
N LEU A 54 1.06 7.95 1.43
CA LEU A 54 1.37 7.46 2.77
C LEU A 54 2.77 7.89 3.21
N GLY A 55 3.66 8.10 2.24
CA GLY A 55 4.95 8.73 2.44
C GLY A 55 4.86 10.25 2.63
N PHE A 56 3.69 10.90 2.72
CA PHE A 56 3.58 12.36 2.97
C PHE A 56 4.31 12.82 4.25
N THR A 57 4.75 11.86 5.07
CA THR A 57 5.61 12.01 6.24
C THR A 57 7.12 12.02 5.99
N GLN A 58 7.65 11.98 4.76
CA GLN A 58 9.12 11.98 4.55
C GLN A 58 9.78 13.24 5.13
N GLY A 59 9.09 14.40 5.03
CA GLY A 59 9.53 15.63 5.68
C GLY A 59 9.49 15.50 7.20
N TYR A 60 8.41 14.94 7.75
CA TYR A 60 8.25 14.76 9.20
C TYR A 60 9.31 13.87 9.81
N VAL A 61 9.71 12.77 9.15
CA VAL A 61 10.78 11.89 9.67
C VAL A 61 12.10 12.65 9.73
N ARG A 62 12.45 13.40 8.67
CA ARG A 62 13.67 14.21 8.66
C ARG A 62 13.64 15.29 9.75
N TRP A 63 12.50 15.98 9.90
CA TRP A 63 12.29 16.96 10.96
C TRP A 63 12.27 16.34 12.35
N ALA A 64 11.82 15.10 12.52
CA ALA A 64 11.85 14.40 13.80
C ALA A 64 13.29 14.09 14.22
N PHE A 65 14.14 13.59 13.31
CA PHE A 65 15.58 13.43 13.58
C PHE A 65 16.25 14.77 13.92
N GLY A 66 15.91 15.84 13.19
CA GLY A 66 16.38 17.20 13.49
C GLY A 66 15.88 17.72 14.86
N GLY A 67 14.62 17.45 15.22
CA GLY A 67 14.03 17.81 16.49
C GLY A 67 14.68 17.08 17.67
N VAL A 68 14.94 15.77 17.52
CA VAL A 68 15.69 14.97 18.52
C VAL A 68 17.11 15.51 18.66
N ALA A 69 17.79 15.84 17.57
CA ALA A 69 19.11 16.45 17.61
C ALA A 69 19.11 17.77 18.40
N LEU A 70 18.16 18.66 18.12
CA LEU A 70 18.01 19.93 18.84
C LEU A 70 17.67 19.71 20.32
N ALA A 71 16.80 18.76 20.64
CA ALA A 71 16.43 18.43 22.01
C ALA A 71 17.63 17.89 22.82
N LEU A 72 18.42 16.99 22.24
CA LEU A 72 19.65 16.46 22.85
C LEU A 72 20.71 17.55 23.05
N ALA A 73 20.85 18.47 22.09
CA ALA A 73 21.77 19.61 22.21
C ALA A 73 21.32 20.60 23.31
N ALA A 74 20.02 20.90 23.38
CA ALA A 74 19.44 21.76 24.40
C ALA A 74 19.58 21.12 25.79
N TYR A 75 19.26 19.84 25.93
CA TYR A 75 19.44 19.07 27.17
C TYR A 75 20.90 19.11 27.63
N ALA A 76 21.85 18.86 26.72
CA ALA A 76 23.27 18.93 27.02
C ALA A 76 23.71 20.32 27.52
N TYR A 77 23.17 21.39 26.94
CA TYR A 77 23.53 22.76 27.29
C TYR A 77 22.95 23.18 28.65
N PHE A 78 21.66 22.91 28.88
CA PHE A 78 20.96 23.41 30.07
C PHE A 78 21.12 22.51 31.30
N GLN A 79 21.27 21.20 31.12
CA GLN A 79 21.17 20.23 32.22
C GLN A 79 22.47 19.49 32.55
N LEU A 80 23.43 19.43 31.64
CA LEU A 80 24.69 18.71 31.86
C LEU A 80 25.83 19.68 32.17
N ARG A 81 26.71 19.27 33.09
CA ARG A 81 27.95 19.99 33.39
C ARG A 81 29.02 19.66 32.34
N PRO A 82 30.00 20.55 32.12
CA PRO A 82 31.14 20.27 31.27
C PRO A 82 31.84 18.97 31.69
N GLY A 83 31.80 17.97 30.80
CA GLY A 83 32.26 16.62 31.12
C GLY A 83 31.99 15.61 30.01
N PRO A 84 32.32 14.33 30.25
CA PRO A 84 32.11 13.25 29.28
C PRO A 84 30.66 13.14 28.80
N ASP A 85 29.69 13.23 29.71
CA ASP A 85 28.26 13.07 29.40
C ASP A 85 27.73 14.18 28.50
N GLN A 86 28.15 15.43 28.74
CA GLN A 86 27.81 16.56 27.89
C GLN A 86 28.39 16.40 26.47
N ARG A 87 29.65 15.95 26.36
CA ARG A 87 30.28 15.66 25.06
C ARG A 87 29.53 14.55 24.32
N LEU A 88 29.20 13.46 25.01
CA LEU A 88 28.45 12.35 24.44
C LEU A 88 27.08 12.80 23.92
N SER A 89 26.36 13.62 24.69
CA SER A 89 25.05 14.15 24.28
C SER A 89 25.15 15.06 23.04
N TYR A 90 26.20 15.88 22.92
CA TYR A 90 26.44 16.65 21.70
C TYR A 90 26.85 15.77 20.50
N THR A 91 27.65 14.73 20.71
CA THR A 91 27.98 13.77 19.65
C THR A 91 26.72 13.03 19.17
N ALA A 92 25.85 12.62 20.09
CA ALA A 92 24.56 12.03 19.75
C ALA A 92 23.68 13.03 18.98
N ALA A 93 23.55 14.26 19.45
CA ALA A 93 22.81 15.32 18.76
C ALA A 93 23.30 15.52 17.32
N LEU A 94 24.62 15.64 17.13
CA LEU A 94 25.23 15.77 15.80
C LEU A 94 24.94 14.55 14.92
N ALA A 95 25.07 13.33 15.45
CA ALA A 95 24.78 12.10 14.71
C ALA A 95 23.31 12.05 14.25
N PHE A 96 22.36 12.36 15.14
CA PHE A 96 20.93 12.45 14.79
C PHE A 96 20.67 13.52 13.71
N GLY A 97 21.32 14.69 13.81
CA GLY A 97 21.21 15.75 12.80
C GLY A 97 21.74 15.33 11.43
N LEU A 98 22.93 14.71 11.40
CA LEU A 98 23.54 14.21 10.16
C LEU A 98 22.69 13.09 9.53
N ILE A 99 22.13 12.18 10.33
CA ILE A 99 21.20 11.15 9.84
C ILE A 99 19.95 11.81 9.24
N GLY A 100 19.35 12.81 9.89
CA GLY A 100 18.19 13.54 9.37
C GLY A 100 18.45 14.24 8.03
N VAL A 101 19.66 14.79 7.84
CA VAL A 101 20.10 15.40 6.57
C VAL A 101 20.39 14.35 5.49
N ALA A 102 21.02 13.24 5.86
CA ALA A 102 21.37 12.14 4.97
C ALA A 102 20.13 11.35 4.49
N LEU A 103 19.05 11.34 5.27
CA LEU A 103 17.77 10.77 4.87
C LEU A 103 17.14 11.60 3.75
N GLN A 104 17.39 11.22 2.50
CA GLN A 104 16.81 11.86 1.31
C GLN A 104 16.05 10.85 0.45
N GLY A 105 14.96 11.32 -0.17
CA GLY A 105 14.17 10.55 -1.13
C GLY A 105 13.67 9.20 -0.60
N GLY A 106 14.13 8.12 -1.23
CA GLY A 106 13.61 6.76 -1.00
C GLY A 106 13.85 6.20 0.41
N SER A 107 14.93 6.57 1.10
CA SER A 107 15.21 6.11 2.47
C SER A 107 14.27 6.74 3.49
N ALA A 108 14.03 8.05 3.39
CA ALA A 108 13.06 8.76 4.22
C ALA A 108 11.64 8.21 4.02
N ARG A 109 11.26 7.88 2.78
CA ARG A 109 9.99 7.19 2.47
C ARG A 109 9.86 5.83 3.16
N ARG A 110 10.87 4.97 3.05
CA ARG A 110 10.87 3.63 3.66
C ARG A 110 10.68 3.73 5.17
N LEU A 111 11.39 4.66 5.81
CA LEU A 111 11.30 4.86 7.25
C LEU A 111 9.96 5.47 7.68
N ALA A 112 9.40 6.38 6.88
CA ALA A 112 8.06 6.91 7.08
C ALA A 112 6.99 5.80 7.07
N LEU A 113 7.03 4.91 6.08
CA LEU A 113 6.11 3.77 6.00
C LEU A 113 6.35 2.75 7.12
N LEU A 114 7.60 2.54 7.52
CA LEU A 114 7.92 1.72 8.68
C LEU A 114 7.25 2.26 9.95
N PHE A 115 7.40 3.55 10.25
CA PHE A 115 6.78 4.14 11.43
C PHE A 115 5.25 4.18 11.35
N THR A 116 4.68 4.49 10.18
CA THR A 116 3.23 4.40 9.96
C THR A 116 2.72 2.97 10.21
N GLY A 117 3.42 1.97 9.67
CA GLY A 117 3.10 0.56 9.86
C GLY A 117 3.22 0.12 11.32
N LEU A 118 4.33 0.46 12.00
CA LEU A 118 4.53 0.15 13.41
C LEU A 118 3.52 0.86 14.32
N GLY A 119 3.19 2.12 14.05
CA GLY A 119 2.12 2.84 14.76
C GLY A 119 0.78 2.14 14.59
N THR A 120 0.46 1.70 13.37
CA THR A 120 -0.75 0.92 13.08
C THR A 120 -0.74 -0.43 13.82
N VAL A 121 0.41 -1.10 13.90
CA VAL A 121 0.59 -2.33 14.71
C VAL A 121 0.29 -2.08 16.18
N LEU A 122 0.86 -1.02 16.77
CA LEU A 122 0.66 -0.68 18.17
C LEU A 122 -0.80 -0.33 18.46
N ILE A 123 -1.48 0.38 17.55
CA ILE A 123 -2.92 0.64 17.68
C ILE A 123 -3.71 -0.67 17.60
N GLY A 124 -3.38 -1.58 16.68
CA GLY A 124 -4.02 -2.90 16.59
C GLY A 124 -3.83 -3.74 17.85
N LEU A 125 -2.63 -3.73 18.44
CA LEU A 125 -2.36 -4.39 19.72
C LEU A 125 -3.13 -3.75 20.86
N TYR A 126 -3.16 -2.41 20.95
CA TYR A 126 -3.90 -1.70 21.99
C TYR A 126 -5.41 -1.96 21.91
N THR A 127 -5.97 -1.94 20.70
CA THR A 127 -7.40 -2.19 20.43
C THR A 127 -7.77 -3.67 20.36
N GLN A 128 -6.78 -4.58 20.45
CA GLN A 128 -6.95 -6.03 20.26
C GLN A 128 -7.52 -6.40 18.88
N PHE A 129 -7.31 -5.56 17.87
CA PHE A 129 -7.72 -5.80 16.49
C PHE A 129 -6.58 -6.37 15.65
N LEU A 130 -6.56 -7.69 15.51
CA LEU A 130 -5.55 -8.42 14.73
C LEU A 130 -5.44 -7.92 13.28
N TRP A 131 -6.56 -7.61 12.62
CA TRP A 131 -6.56 -7.10 11.24
C TRP A 131 -5.76 -5.81 11.09
N LEU A 132 -5.84 -4.92 12.09
CA LEU A 132 -5.14 -3.66 12.08
C LEU A 132 -3.64 -3.88 12.30
N SER A 133 -3.27 -4.81 13.18
CA SER A 133 -1.88 -5.21 13.34
C SER A 133 -1.30 -5.82 12.06
N LEU A 134 -2.02 -6.73 11.40
CA LEU A 134 -1.56 -7.34 10.14
C LEU A 134 -1.44 -6.30 9.01
N LEU A 135 -2.39 -5.36 8.91
CA LEU A 135 -2.32 -4.24 7.97
C LEU A 135 -1.07 -3.38 8.22
N GLY A 136 -0.81 -3.03 9.49
CA GLY A 136 0.38 -2.29 9.89
C GLY A 136 1.67 -3.01 9.53
N THR A 137 1.74 -4.33 9.77
CA THR A 137 2.88 -5.16 9.37
C THR A 137 3.08 -5.18 7.86
N PHE A 138 2.01 -5.31 7.07
CA PHE A 138 2.09 -5.24 5.61
C PHE A 138 2.70 -3.91 5.14
N ILE A 139 2.19 -2.78 5.65
CA ILE A 139 2.66 -1.43 5.33
C ILE A 139 4.14 -1.25 5.72
N ALA A 140 4.53 -1.77 6.88
CA ALA A 140 5.90 -1.68 7.39
C ALA A 140 6.90 -2.47 6.52
N LEU A 141 6.52 -3.65 6.02
CA LEU A 141 7.43 -4.56 5.31
C LEU A 141 7.49 -4.32 3.80
N ALA A 142 6.39 -3.93 3.16
CA ALA A 142 6.30 -3.73 1.71
C ALA A 142 7.42 -2.86 1.11
N PRO A 143 7.83 -1.72 1.68
CA PRO A 143 8.81 -0.83 1.04
C PRO A 143 10.27 -1.31 1.15
N PHE A 144 10.53 -2.37 1.92
CA PHE A 144 11.88 -2.96 2.11
C PHE A 144 12.17 -4.15 1.20
N THR A 145 11.25 -4.50 0.31
CA THR A 145 11.44 -5.57 -0.67
C THR A 145 11.59 -5.02 -2.07
N SER A 146 12.19 -5.81 -2.97
CA SER A 146 12.24 -5.45 -4.39
C SER A 146 10.82 -5.37 -4.96
N HIS A 147 10.61 -4.46 -5.92
CA HIS A 147 9.32 -4.33 -6.57
C HIS A 147 8.94 -5.64 -7.30
N ARG A 148 7.67 -6.06 -7.21
CA ARG A 148 7.15 -7.32 -7.79
C ARG A 148 7.75 -8.59 -7.18
N SER A 149 8.08 -8.52 -5.90
CA SER A 149 8.46 -9.70 -5.11
C SER A 149 7.24 -10.24 -4.37
N TRP A 150 7.28 -10.35 -3.04
CA TRP A 150 6.25 -11.01 -2.23
C TRP A 150 4.88 -10.33 -2.32
N THR A 151 4.81 -9.00 -2.48
CA THR A 151 3.55 -8.25 -2.63
C THR A 151 2.79 -8.63 -3.91
N HIS A 152 3.48 -9.19 -4.90
CA HIS A 152 2.89 -9.58 -6.18
C HIS A 152 2.72 -11.10 -6.28
N THR A 153 2.17 -11.70 -5.23
CA THR A 153 1.95 -13.15 -5.11
C THR A 153 0.52 -13.48 -4.73
N ILE A 154 0.10 -14.72 -5.00
CA ILE A 154 -1.18 -15.24 -4.52
C ILE A 154 -1.24 -15.25 -2.98
N TRP A 155 -0.10 -15.43 -2.32
CA TRP A 155 0.01 -15.43 -0.86
C TRP A 155 -0.27 -14.05 -0.27
N ALA A 156 0.25 -12.99 -0.89
CA ALA A 156 -0.04 -11.63 -0.48
C ALA A 156 -1.51 -11.26 -0.74
N ALA A 157 -2.09 -11.72 -1.86
CA ALA A 157 -3.52 -11.55 -2.12
C ALA A 157 -4.39 -12.29 -1.09
N ALA A 158 -4.01 -13.52 -0.72
CA ALA A 158 -4.68 -14.29 0.32
C ALA A 158 -4.56 -13.63 1.69
N LEU A 159 -3.37 -13.14 2.06
CA LEU A 159 -3.14 -12.38 3.29
C LEU A 159 -3.99 -11.12 3.32
N TRP A 160 -4.03 -10.34 2.23
CA TRP A 160 -4.82 -9.12 2.14
C TRP A 160 -6.32 -9.39 2.25
N THR A 161 -6.79 -10.48 1.62
CA THR A 161 -8.18 -10.95 1.73
C THR A 161 -8.50 -11.37 3.17
N TYR A 162 -7.58 -12.07 3.83
CA TYR A 162 -7.72 -12.49 5.23
C TYR A 162 -7.75 -11.30 6.20
N ILE A 163 -6.92 -10.27 5.97
CA ILE A 163 -7.01 -8.99 6.70
C ILE A 163 -8.41 -8.39 6.52
N GLY A 164 -8.94 -8.40 5.30
CA GLY A 164 -10.29 -7.96 4.98
C GLY A 164 -11.38 -8.76 5.72
N ASP A 165 -11.24 -10.08 5.82
CA ASP A 165 -12.18 -10.94 6.57
C ASP A 165 -12.15 -10.66 8.09
N LEU A 166 -10.98 -10.50 8.67
CA LEU A 166 -10.86 -10.11 10.08
C LEU A 166 -11.44 -8.71 10.35
N ALA A 167 -11.24 -7.77 9.41
CA ALA A 167 -11.88 -6.46 9.46
C ALA A 167 -13.41 -6.57 9.31
N ASN A 168 -13.90 -7.45 8.44
CA ASN A 168 -15.34 -7.73 8.25
C ASN A 168 -16.01 -8.11 9.58
N ARG A 169 -15.38 -9.04 10.32
CA ARG A 169 -15.89 -9.55 11.61
C ARG A 169 -15.86 -8.50 12.71
N SER A 170 -14.82 -7.68 12.77
CA SER A 170 -14.64 -6.68 13.83
C SER A 170 -15.45 -5.40 13.61
N LEU A 171 -15.62 -4.96 12.36
CA LEU A 171 -16.39 -3.78 12.01
C LEU A 171 -17.89 -4.06 11.84
N GLY A 172 -18.29 -5.34 11.82
CA GLY A 172 -19.68 -5.75 11.59
C GLY A 172 -20.19 -5.39 10.20
N TRP A 173 -19.29 -5.20 9.24
CA TRP A 173 -19.63 -4.74 7.90
C TRP A 173 -19.51 -5.88 6.90
N HIS A 174 -20.50 -6.06 6.03
CA HIS A 174 -20.55 -7.19 5.11
C HIS A 174 -19.82 -6.89 3.80
N GLY A 175 -18.93 -7.81 3.39
CA GLY A 175 -18.28 -7.79 2.08
C GLY A 175 -16.87 -7.22 2.05
N ILE A 176 -16.30 -6.83 3.20
CA ILE A 176 -14.94 -6.25 3.26
C ILE A 176 -13.92 -7.18 2.62
N ALA A 177 -13.98 -8.48 2.92
CA ALA A 177 -13.08 -9.48 2.35
C ALA A 177 -13.15 -9.52 0.81
N TYR A 178 -14.36 -9.46 0.25
CA TYR A 178 -14.57 -9.45 -1.20
C TYR A 178 -13.99 -8.20 -1.84
N PHE A 179 -14.31 -7.01 -1.29
CA PHE A 179 -13.77 -5.75 -1.81
C PHE A 179 -12.25 -5.68 -1.70
N ALA A 180 -11.69 -6.07 -0.55
CA ALA A 180 -10.25 -6.07 -0.32
C ALA A 180 -9.52 -7.07 -1.24
N GLY A 181 -9.95 -8.32 -1.22
CA GLY A 181 -9.36 -9.39 -2.02
C GLY A 181 -9.53 -9.17 -3.52
N GLY A 182 -10.74 -8.85 -3.96
CA GLY A 182 -11.04 -8.57 -5.37
C GLY A 182 -10.27 -7.37 -5.90
N GLY A 183 -10.17 -6.29 -5.13
CA GLY A 183 -9.31 -5.15 -5.46
C GLY A 183 -7.84 -5.55 -5.63
N TYR A 184 -7.28 -6.31 -4.68
CA TYR A 184 -5.90 -6.76 -4.73
C TYR A 184 -5.63 -7.70 -5.93
N VAL A 185 -6.52 -8.67 -6.16
CA VAL A 185 -6.43 -9.61 -7.28
C VAL A 185 -6.55 -8.87 -8.62
N SER A 186 -7.41 -7.85 -8.71
CA SER A 186 -7.55 -7.06 -9.94
C SER A 186 -6.24 -6.38 -10.35
N HIS A 187 -5.41 -5.96 -9.38
CA HIS A 187 -4.07 -5.44 -9.66
C HIS A 187 -3.15 -6.52 -10.25
N LEU A 188 -3.11 -7.71 -9.63
CA LEU A 188 -2.25 -8.81 -10.10
C LEU A 188 -2.66 -9.30 -11.50
N LEU A 189 -3.97 -9.37 -11.77
CA LEU A 189 -4.49 -9.70 -13.09
C LEU A 189 -4.09 -8.63 -14.11
N ALA A 190 -4.27 -7.35 -13.78
CA ALA A 190 -3.88 -6.24 -14.64
C ALA A 190 -2.37 -6.27 -14.96
N ASP A 191 -1.52 -6.53 -13.96
CA ASP A 191 -0.08 -6.63 -14.16
C ASP A 191 0.36 -7.90 -14.90
N THR A 192 -0.44 -8.97 -14.86
CA THR A 192 -0.24 -10.15 -15.72
C THR A 192 -0.40 -9.81 -17.20
N LEU A 193 -1.18 -8.78 -17.56
CA LEU A 193 -1.32 -8.30 -18.95
C LEU A 193 -0.14 -7.44 -19.44
N THR A 194 0.88 -7.22 -18.60
CA THR A 194 2.06 -6.42 -18.95
C THR A 194 3.21 -7.30 -19.42
N LYS A 195 4.19 -6.70 -20.11
CA LYS A 195 5.44 -7.38 -20.48
C LYS A 195 6.23 -7.94 -19.29
N SER A 196 6.11 -7.31 -18.12
CA SER A 196 6.81 -7.71 -16.90
C SER A 196 6.14 -8.88 -16.18
N GLY A 197 4.82 -9.00 -16.28
CA GLY A 197 4.04 -10.06 -15.64
C GLY A 197 4.05 -10.02 -14.11
N VAL A 198 3.60 -11.12 -13.51
CA VAL A 198 3.48 -11.35 -12.07
C VAL A 198 4.02 -12.74 -11.70
N ARG A 199 4.82 -12.80 -10.63
CA ARG A 199 5.36 -14.05 -10.07
C ARG A 199 4.42 -14.61 -9.01
N TRP A 200 3.27 -15.11 -9.44
CA TRP A 200 2.17 -15.52 -8.58
C TRP A 200 2.57 -16.47 -7.44
N LEU A 201 3.52 -17.38 -7.68
CA LEU A 201 3.86 -18.48 -6.77
C LEU A 201 5.17 -18.28 -5.99
N LEU A 202 5.80 -17.11 -6.03
CA LEU A 202 7.00 -16.84 -5.22
C LEU A 202 6.69 -17.08 -3.72
N PRO A 203 7.56 -17.77 -2.94
CA PRO A 203 8.91 -18.24 -3.24
C PRO A 203 9.00 -19.66 -3.83
N LEU A 204 7.89 -20.34 -4.11
CA LEU A 204 7.89 -21.70 -4.65
C LEU A 204 8.49 -21.75 -6.06
N THR A 205 8.16 -20.77 -6.90
CA THR A 205 8.74 -20.62 -8.23
C THR A 205 8.98 -19.15 -8.58
N ASP A 206 10.00 -18.94 -9.40
CA ASP A 206 10.37 -17.62 -9.91
C ASP A 206 9.70 -17.29 -11.26
N PHE A 207 8.82 -18.18 -11.73
CA PHE A 207 8.14 -18.04 -13.02
C PHE A 207 7.20 -16.83 -13.02
N SER A 208 7.40 -15.94 -13.99
CA SER A 208 6.54 -14.78 -14.20
C SER A 208 5.47 -15.10 -15.25
N PHE A 209 4.22 -15.22 -14.81
CA PHE A 209 3.08 -15.35 -15.71
C PHE A 209 2.82 -13.99 -16.37
N LYS A 210 2.77 -13.98 -17.70
CA LYS A 210 2.61 -12.76 -18.49
C LYS A 210 1.87 -13.01 -19.80
N ILE A 211 1.00 -12.07 -20.17
CA ILE A 211 0.33 -11.97 -21.46
C ILE A 211 0.63 -10.55 -21.96
N PRO A 212 1.65 -10.34 -22.82
CA PRO A 212 2.24 -9.02 -23.06
C PRO A 212 1.39 -8.12 -23.98
N LEU A 213 0.17 -7.80 -23.58
CA LEU A 213 -0.76 -6.91 -24.31
C LEU A 213 -0.45 -5.43 -24.04
N LEU A 214 0.11 -5.11 -22.87
CA LEU A 214 0.37 -3.76 -22.42
C LEU A 214 1.86 -3.42 -22.41
N SER A 215 2.20 -2.28 -23.01
CA SER A 215 3.51 -1.64 -22.90
C SER A 215 3.38 -0.33 -22.11
N THR A 216 4.01 -0.25 -20.95
CA THR A 216 3.93 0.93 -20.09
C THR A 216 4.81 2.06 -20.62
N GLY A 217 4.29 3.30 -20.63
CA GLY A 217 5.08 4.50 -20.94
C GLY A 217 5.05 4.97 -22.39
N SER A 218 4.42 4.21 -23.31
CA SER A 218 4.16 4.64 -24.69
C SER A 218 2.77 5.27 -24.85
N LYS A 219 2.59 6.13 -25.86
CA LYS A 219 1.25 6.70 -26.17
C LYS A 219 0.24 5.60 -26.50
N SER A 220 0.63 4.62 -27.31
CA SER A 220 -0.21 3.45 -27.65
C SER A 220 -0.54 2.59 -26.43
N GLY A 221 0.43 2.41 -25.52
CA GLY A 221 0.23 1.75 -24.24
C GLY A 221 -0.83 2.42 -23.36
N ASN A 222 -0.80 3.75 -23.26
CA ASN A 222 -1.80 4.50 -22.49
C ASN A 222 -3.21 4.37 -23.09
N VAL A 223 -3.31 4.37 -24.43
CA VAL A 223 -4.59 4.16 -25.13
C VAL A 223 -5.11 2.74 -24.85
N MET A 224 -4.24 1.74 -24.87
CA MET A 224 -4.63 0.36 -24.55
C MET A 224 -5.05 0.21 -23.08
N GLU A 225 -4.33 0.82 -22.13
CA GLU A 225 -4.73 0.85 -20.72
C GLU A 225 -6.15 1.46 -20.55
N ALA A 226 -6.42 2.58 -21.24
CA ALA A 226 -7.73 3.23 -21.21
C ALA A 226 -8.82 2.37 -21.86
N ALA A 227 -8.52 1.72 -22.99
CA ALA A 227 -9.44 0.82 -23.67
C ALA A 227 -9.83 -0.39 -22.81
N ILE A 228 -8.86 -0.99 -22.09
CA ILE A 228 -9.12 -2.09 -21.15
C ILE A 228 -10.00 -1.59 -19.99
N CYS A 229 -9.69 -0.43 -19.41
CA CYS A 229 -10.51 0.12 -18.32
C CYS A 229 -11.94 0.40 -18.78
N LEU A 230 -12.11 1.01 -19.96
CA LEU A 230 -13.41 1.33 -20.53
C LEU A 230 -14.20 0.06 -20.90
N GLY A 231 -13.56 -0.91 -21.56
CA GLY A 231 -14.18 -2.19 -21.90
C GLY A 231 -14.61 -2.98 -20.67
N TYR A 232 -13.75 -3.07 -19.65
CA TYR A 232 -14.09 -3.71 -18.39
C TYR A 232 -15.22 -2.98 -17.66
N GLY A 233 -15.19 -1.64 -17.64
CA GLY A 233 -16.25 -0.82 -17.07
C GLY A 233 -17.61 -1.02 -17.74
N LEU A 234 -17.64 -1.03 -19.08
CA LEU A 234 -18.88 -1.27 -19.85
C LEU A 234 -19.40 -2.70 -19.64
N LEU A 235 -18.51 -3.70 -19.59
CA LEU A 235 -18.88 -5.07 -19.29
C LEU A 235 -19.54 -5.17 -17.91
N VAL A 236 -18.90 -4.62 -16.87
CA VAL A 236 -19.45 -4.62 -15.50
C VAL A 236 -20.77 -3.87 -15.45
N LEU A 237 -20.88 -2.70 -16.08
CA LEU A 237 -22.11 -1.95 -16.14
C LEU A 237 -23.24 -2.76 -16.79
N GLY A 238 -22.98 -3.39 -17.94
CA GLY A 238 -23.97 -4.22 -18.63
C GLY A 238 -24.42 -5.42 -17.79
N LEU A 239 -23.48 -6.09 -17.12
CA LEU A 239 -23.80 -7.21 -16.21
C LEU A 239 -24.63 -6.76 -15.01
N VAL A 240 -24.29 -5.63 -14.39
CA VAL A 240 -25.02 -5.11 -13.23
C VAL A 240 -26.42 -4.65 -13.62
N VAL A 241 -26.56 -3.93 -14.74
CA VAL A 241 -27.87 -3.50 -15.26
C VAL A 241 -28.74 -4.72 -15.59
N GLY A 242 -28.18 -5.72 -16.27
CA GLY A 242 -28.89 -6.97 -16.59
C GLY A 242 -29.28 -7.77 -15.35
N HIS A 243 -28.45 -7.76 -14.29
CA HIS A 243 -28.78 -8.40 -13.03
C HIS A 243 -29.91 -7.69 -12.28
N LEU A 244 -30.02 -6.36 -12.42
CA LEU A 244 -31.09 -5.55 -11.83
C LEU A 244 -32.43 -5.67 -12.59
N GLY A 245 -32.47 -6.36 -13.73
CA GLY A 245 -33.71 -6.66 -14.45
C GLY A 245 -34.29 -5.51 -15.27
N PHE A 246 -33.44 -4.59 -15.75
CA PHE A 246 -33.80 -3.58 -16.76
C PHE A 246 -33.79 -4.15 -18.18
#